data_AF-A0A2N2R4W9-F1
#
_entry.id   AF-A0A2N2R4W9-F1
#
_cell.length_a   1.000
_cell.length_b   1.000
_cell.length_c   1.000
_cell.angle_alpha   90.00
_cell.angle_beta   90.00
_cell.angle_gamma   90.00
#
_symmetry.space_group_name_H-M   'P 1'
#
loop_
_entity.id
_entity.type
_entity.pdbx_description
1 polymer ?
#
loop_
_entity_poly.entity_id
_entity_poly.type
_entity_poly.pdbx_seq_one_letter_code
_entity_poly.pdbx_strand_id
1 'polypeptide(L)'
;MSLSPGQLLRGLAIVVFIAAWAFLAHTGSAGEGSGDLSVLLGVAPVVTALGLLLWRSSHPALTGAGILAMLGGLAWYWPTLRENIALLFFIQHLGTNLALGTLFGRSLLGSGEALITQLARAVHQGELSERKRRYTRRATLAWTLFFLSNALISTVLWLFAPHDVWSVFANLLSAPLLAAMFIGEHIWRANVLPPEERPSIAQVARAYRMRNQQKAPATDLDTPQPPANPS
;
A
#
# COMPACT_ATOMS: atom_id res chain seq x y z
N MET A 1 -16.19 14.93 -11.41
CA MET A 1 -16.54 14.03 -10.29
C MET A 1 -16.45 14.85 -9.02
N SER A 2 -17.58 15.20 -8.39
CA SER A 2 -17.56 15.84 -7.07
C SER A 2 -17.39 14.74 -6.01
N LEU A 3 -16.35 14.87 -5.19
CA LEU A 3 -16.13 13.97 -4.05
C LEU A 3 -17.23 14.21 -3.01
N SER A 4 -17.77 13.14 -2.43
CA SER A 4 -18.77 13.32 -1.36
C SER A 4 -18.09 13.90 -0.10
N PRO A 5 -18.80 14.67 0.74
CA PRO A 5 -18.25 15.19 1.98
C PRO A 5 -17.64 14.10 2.88
N GLY A 6 -18.24 12.90 2.91
CA GLY A 6 -17.71 11.76 3.65
C GLY A 6 -16.38 11.22 3.09
N GLN A 7 -16.16 11.27 1.77
CA GLN A 7 -14.88 10.89 1.17
C GLN A 7 -13.78 11.90 1.49
N LEU A 8 -14.12 13.20 1.49
CA LEU A 8 -13.19 14.27 1.87
C LEU A 8 -12.77 14.16 3.34
N LEU A 9 -13.73 13.95 4.24
CA LEU A 9 -13.45 13.76 5.67
C LEU A 9 -12.57 12.53 5.93
N ARG A 10 -12.85 11.40 5.27
CA ARG A 10 -12.01 10.20 5.37
C ARG A 10 -10.59 10.44 4.85
N GLY A 11 -10.45 11.11 3.70
CA GLY A 11 -9.15 11.46 3.14
C GLY A 11 -8.35 12.36 4.07
N LEU A 12 -8.98 13.40 4.62
CA LEU A 12 -8.37 14.30 5.59
C LEU A 12 -7.93 13.55 6.86
N ALA A 13 -8.78 12.67 7.39
CA ALA A 13 -8.45 11.87 8.57
C ALA A 13 -7.21 10.98 8.35
N ILE A 14 -7.07 10.37 7.16
CA ILE A 14 -5.88 9.59 6.79
C ILE A 14 -4.63 10.47 6.74
N VAL A 15 -4.72 11.65 6.12
CA VAL A 15 -3.59 12.59 6.02
C VAL A 15 -3.16 13.06 7.40
N VAL A 16 -4.11 13.45 8.25
CA VAL A 16 -3.83 13.87 9.64
C VAL A 16 -3.21 12.73 10.42
N PHE A 17 -3.71 11.50 10.28
CA PHE A 17 -3.14 10.32 10.94
C PHE A 17 -1.69 10.07 10.52
N ILE A 18 -1.40 10.09 9.21
CA ILE A 18 -0.04 9.91 8.69
C ILE A 18 0.90 11.02 9.21
N ALA A 19 0.45 12.27 9.20
CA ALA A 19 1.24 13.39 9.69
C ALA A 19 1.50 13.29 11.20
N ALA A 20 0.48 12.95 11.99
CA ALA A 20 0.63 12.73 13.44
C ALA A 20 1.58 11.58 13.75
N TRP A 21 1.45 10.46 13.02
CA TRP A 21 2.36 9.32 13.15
C TRP A 21 3.81 9.71 12.82
N ALA A 22 4.03 10.39 11.69
CA ALA A 22 5.35 10.83 11.26
C ALA A 22 6.00 11.78 12.28
N PHE A 23 5.21 12.70 12.83
CA PHE A 23 5.68 13.63 13.87
C PHE A 23 6.07 12.89 15.16
N LEU A 24 5.23 11.97 15.64
CA LEU A 24 5.53 11.19 16.84
C LEU A 24 6.73 10.24 16.64
N ALA A 25 6.88 9.66 15.46
CA ALA A 25 8.05 8.86 15.11
C ALA A 25 9.33 9.72 15.07
N HIS A 26 9.22 10.96 14.59
CA HIS A 26 10.33 11.90 14.60
C HIS A 26 10.76 12.25 16.03
N THR A 27 9.84 12.75 16.85
CA THR A 27 10.15 13.16 18.23
C THR A 27 10.65 11.98 19.07
N GLY A 28 10.10 10.78 18.87
CA GLY A 28 10.57 9.58 19.55
C GLY A 28 11.99 9.17 19.16
N SER A 29 12.31 9.19 17.86
CA SER A 29 13.64 8.80 17.37
C SER A 29 14.72 9.89 17.51
N ALA A 30 14.33 11.16 17.61
CA ALA A 30 15.19 12.29 17.97
C ALA A 30 15.53 12.35 19.47
N GLY A 31 14.80 11.58 20.30
CA GLY A 31 15.04 11.51 21.75
C GLY A 31 14.25 12.51 22.59
N GLU A 32 13.29 13.23 21.99
CA GLU A 32 12.45 14.23 22.67
C GLU A 32 11.11 13.65 23.19
N GLY A 33 10.72 12.48 22.70
CA GLY A 33 9.45 11.82 23.03
C GLY A 33 9.49 10.99 24.32
N SER A 34 8.32 10.53 24.77
CA SER A 34 8.28 9.54 25.84
C SER A 34 8.78 8.18 25.32
N GLY A 35 9.68 7.55 26.08
CA GLY A 35 10.31 6.31 25.63
C GLY A 35 9.32 5.18 25.36
N ASP A 36 8.31 5.00 26.23
CA ASP A 36 7.31 3.94 26.04
C ASP A 36 6.44 4.17 24.80
N LEU A 37 5.97 5.40 24.58
CA LEU A 37 5.16 5.72 23.40
C LEU A 37 5.96 5.50 22.12
N SER A 38 7.24 5.88 22.13
CA SER A 38 8.12 5.72 20.98
C SER A 38 8.38 4.26 20.65
N VAL A 39 8.60 3.41 21.67
CA VAL A 39 8.71 1.96 21.49
C VAL A 39 7.40 1.38 20.97
N LEU A 40 6.25 1.75 21.56
CA LEU A 40 4.92 1.32 21.09
C LEU A 40 4.72 1.63 19.61
N LEU A 41 5.04 2.86 19.18
CA LEU A 41 4.94 3.28 17.79
C LEU A 41 5.90 2.49 16.88
N GLY A 42 7.14 2.29 17.32
CA GLY A 42 8.14 1.54 16.56
C GLY A 42 7.76 0.07 16.34
N VAL A 43 7.21 -0.61 17.36
CA VAL A 43 6.86 -2.04 17.27
C VAL A 43 5.47 -2.28 16.68
N ALA A 44 4.56 -1.30 16.74
CA ALA A 44 3.17 -1.45 16.32
C ALA A 44 2.99 -2.02 14.90
N PRO A 45 3.71 -1.58 13.85
CA PRO A 45 3.60 -2.17 12.51
C PRO A 45 3.99 -3.65 12.47
N VAL A 46 5.05 -4.03 13.20
CA VAL A 46 5.53 -5.42 13.25
C VAL A 46 4.55 -6.31 14.00
N VAL A 47 4.09 -5.86 15.18
CA VAL A 47 3.08 -6.56 15.98
C VAL A 47 1.78 -6.71 15.20
N THR A 48 1.36 -5.67 14.48
CA THR A 48 0.16 -5.72 13.63
C THR A 48 0.31 -6.74 12.50
N ALA A 49 1.45 -6.73 11.78
CA ALA A 49 1.72 -7.68 10.72
C ALA A 49 1.73 -9.14 11.22
N LEU A 50 2.41 -9.39 12.35
CA LEU A 50 2.45 -10.72 12.99
C LEU A 50 1.06 -11.16 13.48
N GLY A 51 0.30 -10.25 14.09
CA GLY A 51 -1.07 -10.51 14.53
C GLY A 51 -1.99 -10.90 13.37
N LEU A 52 -1.90 -10.20 12.22
CA LEU A 52 -2.64 -10.55 11.01
C LEU A 52 -2.22 -11.92 10.44
N LEU A 53 -0.93 -12.24 10.44
CA LEU A 53 -0.42 -13.56 10.03
C LEU A 53 -0.95 -14.68 10.93
N LEU A 54 -0.92 -14.48 12.25
CA LEU A 54 -1.42 -15.43 13.23
C LEU A 54 -2.94 -15.59 13.17
N TRP A 55 -3.69 -14.53 12.81
CA TRP A 55 -5.14 -14.62 12.59
C TRP A 55 -5.50 -15.46 11.36
N ARG A 56 -4.61 -15.56 10.37
CA ARG A 56 -4.83 -16.44 9.21
C ARG A 56 -4.58 -17.92 9.49
N SER A 57 -4.00 -18.25 10.65
CA SER A 57 -3.75 -19.63 11.06
C SER A 57 -5.04 -20.34 11.48
N SER A 58 -5.23 -21.56 10.99
CA SER A 58 -6.36 -22.42 11.38
C SER A 58 -6.13 -23.17 12.70
N HIS A 59 -4.95 -23.05 13.32
CA HIS A 59 -4.57 -23.79 14.53
C HIS A 59 -4.55 -22.89 15.77
N PRO A 60 -5.59 -22.93 16.63
CA PRO A 60 -5.73 -21.99 17.75
C PRO A 60 -4.61 -22.12 18.80
N ALA A 61 -4.09 -23.33 19.02
CA ALA A 61 -2.99 -23.55 19.95
C ALA A 61 -1.68 -22.88 19.49
N LEU A 62 -1.35 -22.97 18.19
CA LEU A 62 -0.17 -22.30 17.61
C LEU A 62 -0.35 -20.78 17.61
N THR A 63 -1.56 -20.30 17.31
CA THR A 63 -1.89 -18.87 17.40
C THR A 63 -1.73 -18.35 18.84
N GLY A 64 -2.28 -19.06 19.82
CA GLY A 64 -2.14 -18.71 21.24
C GLY A 64 -0.69 -18.71 21.71
N ALA A 65 0.08 -19.75 21.38
CA ALA A 65 1.51 -19.82 21.69
C ALA A 65 2.31 -18.70 21.01
N GLY A 66 2.00 -18.38 19.75
CA GLY A 66 2.63 -17.29 19.01
C GLY A 66 2.35 -15.91 19.63
N ILE A 67 1.11 -15.66 20.06
CA ILE A 67 0.75 -14.41 20.75
C ILE A 67 1.48 -14.31 22.09
N LEU A 68 1.49 -15.37 22.89
CA LEU A 68 2.17 -15.38 24.19
C LEU A 68 3.68 -15.18 24.04
N ALA A 69 4.30 -15.83 23.05
CA ALA A 69 5.71 -15.66 22.76
C ALA A 69 6.03 -14.21 22.31
N MET A 70 5.17 -13.62 21.47
CA MET A 70 5.33 -12.24 21.02
C MET A 70 5.20 -11.24 22.19
N LEU A 71 4.16 -11.38 23.03
CA LEU A 71 3.96 -10.50 24.19
C LEU A 71 5.06 -10.68 25.24
N GLY A 72 5.45 -11.93 25.53
CA GLY A 72 6.53 -12.23 26.46
C GLY A 72 7.87 -11.70 25.96
N GLY A 73 8.18 -11.86 24.68
CA GLY A 73 9.36 -11.27 24.06
C GLY A 73 9.35 -9.75 24.11
N LEU A 74 8.22 -9.11 23.80
CA LEU A 74 8.10 -7.65 23.84
C LEU A 74 8.29 -7.10 25.26
N ALA A 75 7.70 -7.75 26.27
CA ALA A 75 7.89 -7.38 27.67
C ALA A 75 9.35 -7.58 28.12
N TRP A 76 9.98 -8.67 27.70
CA TRP A 76 11.37 -8.98 28.04
C TRP A 76 12.37 -7.99 27.43
N TYR A 77 12.22 -7.67 26.14
CA TYR A 77 13.12 -6.76 25.42
C TYR A 77 12.75 -5.28 25.59
N TRP A 78 11.70 -4.96 26.34
CA TRP A 78 11.19 -3.59 26.51
C TRP A 78 12.27 -2.57 26.93
N PRO A 79 13.10 -2.83 27.97
CA PRO A 79 14.12 -1.88 28.41
C PRO A 79 15.14 -1.59 27.30
N THR A 80 15.61 -2.66 26.61
CA THR A 80 16.56 -2.55 25.50
C THR A 80 15.99 -1.75 24.33
N LEU A 81 14.71 -1.95 23.99
CA LEU A 81 14.04 -1.17 22.95
C LEU A 81 13.95 0.31 23.32
N ARG A 82 13.72 0.61 24.61
CA ARG A 82 13.62 1.97 25.15
C ARG A 82 14.95 2.71 25.12
N GLU A 83 16.06 2.00 25.32
CA GLU A 83 17.41 2.54 25.21
C GLU A 83 17.86 2.74 23.75
N ASN A 84 17.24 2.00 22.81
CA ASN A 84 17.67 1.93 21.40
C ASN A 84 16.56 2.37 20.43
N ILE A 85 15.75 3.36 20.80
CA ILE A 85 14.60 3.82 20.02
C ILE A 85 15.03 4.23 18.59
N ALA A 86 16.09 5.02 18.48
CA ALA A 86 16.57 5.48 17.17
C ALA A 86 16.96 4.28 16.27
N LEU A 87 17.63 3.26 16.83
CA LEU A 87 18.00 2.04 16.10
C LEU A 87 16.77 1.22 15.68
N LEU A 88 15.74 1.15 16.54
CA LEU A 88 14.47 0.50 16.23
C LEU A 88 13.81 1.12 14.98
N PHE A 89 13.67 2.45 14.94
CA PHE A 89 13.13 3.15 13.78
C PHE A 89 14.04 3.02 12.55
N PHE A 90 15.36 3.01 12.75
CA PHE A 90 16.32 2.79 11.67
C PHE A 90 16.17 1.44 10.99
N ILE A 91 16.16 0.35 11.77
CA ILE A 91 15.99 -1.00 11.24
C ILE A 91 14.64 -1.13 10.54
N GLN A 92 13.59 -0.53 11.10
CA GLN A 92 12.27 -0.52 10.47
C GLN A 92 12.27 0.20 9.12
N HIS A 93 12.81 1.42 9.07
CA HIS A 93 12.87 2.22 7.84
C HIS A 93 13.73 1.54 6.77
N LEU A 94 14.94 1.11 7.15
CA LEU A 94 15.87 0.41 6.27
C LEU A 94 15.28 -0.92 5.77
N GLY A 95 14.78 -1.74 6.69
CA GLY A 95 14.19 -3.04 6.39
C GLY A 95 12.99 -2.94 5.45
N THR A 96 12.12 -1.95 5.66
CA THR A 96 10.96 -1.72 4.79
C THR A 96 11.40 -1.35 3.37
N ASN A 97 12.33 -0.40 3.23
CA ASN A 97 12.84 0.01 1.92
C ASN A 97 13.58 -1.14 1.20
N LEU A 98 14.41 -1.91 1.92
CA LEU A 98 15.10 -3.07 1.34
C LEU A 98 14.12 -4.17 0.93
N ALA A 99 13.10 -4.47 1.75
CA ALA A 99 12.09 -5.47 1.43
C ALA A 99 11.30 -5.08 0.19
N LEU A 100 10.83 -3.82 0.10
CA LEU A 100 10.11 -3.31 -1.07
C LEU A 100 11.01 -3.23 -2.30
N GLY A 101 12.23 -2.69 -2.17
CA GLY A 101 13.20 -2.65 -3.26
C GLY A 101 13.53 -4.05 -3.79
N THR A 102 13.70 -5.02 -2.90
CA THR A 102 13.93 -6.43 -3.28
C THR A 102 12.70 -7.05 -3.95
N LEU A 103 11.49 -6.79 -3.45
CA LEU A 103 10.25 -7.28 -4.05
C LEU A 103 10.09 -6.79 -5.50
N PHE A 104 10.25 -5.48 -5.72
CA PHE A 104 10.19 -4.91 -7.06
C PHE A 104 11.36 -5.38 -7.93
N GLY A 105 12.58 -5.37 -7.40
CA GLY A 105 13.79 -5.76 -8.12
C GLY A 105 13.79 -7.23 -8.55
N ARG A 106 13.38 -8.14 -7.67
CA ARG A 106 13.26 -9.57 -8.00
C ARG A 106 12.24 -9.83 -9.10
N SER A 107 11.16 -9.04 -9.17
CA SER A 107 10.18 -9.15 -10.26
C SER A 107 10.75 -8.74 -11.63
N LEU A 108 11.89 -8.05 -11.69
CA LEU A 108 12.57 -7.67 -12.93
C LEU A 108 13.54 -8.75 -13.43
N LEU A 109 14.00 -9.64 -12.55
CA LEU A 109 15.01 -10.65 -12.86
C LEU A 109 14.39 -11.84 -13.62
N GLY A 110 15.07 -12.30 -14.67
CA GLY A 110 14.67 -13.45 -15.49
C GLY A 110 13.57 -13.14 -16.52
N SER A 111 12.90 -14.21 -17.00
CA SER A 111 11.72 -14.15 -17.87
C SER A 111 10.45 -13.72 -17.14
N GLY A 112 10.56 -13.45 -15.84
CA GLY A 112 9.47 -13.04 -14.96
C GLY A 112 8.79 -11.75 -15.38
N GLU A 113 7.51 -11.65 -15.05
CA GLU A 113 6.71 -10.48 -15.33
C GLU A 113 6.91 -9.42 -14.23
N ALA A 114 7.24 -8.18 -14.61
CA ALA A 114 7.45 -7.11 -13.63
C ALA A 114 6.21 -6.88 -12.75
N LEU A 115 6.39 -6.56 -11.47
CA LEU A 115 5.29 -6.50 -10.49
C LEU A 115 4.14 -5.58 -10.92
N ILE A 116 4.47 -4.40 -11.47
CA ILE A 116 3.45 -3.46 -11.96
C ILE A 116 2.69 -4.05 -13.16
N THR A 117 3.33 -4.87 -13.98
CA THR A 117 2.67 -5.57 -15.09
C THR A 117 1.68 -6.60 -14.57
N GLN A 118 2.04 -7.36 -13.52
CA GLN A 118 1.14 -8.33 -12.89
C GLN A 118 -0.10 -7.63 -12.32
N LEU A 119 0.10 -6.50 -11.62
CA LEU A 119 -0.99 -5.67 -11.09
C LEU A 119 -1.86 -5.11 -12.22
N ALA A 120 -1.26 -4.58 -13.29
CA ALA A 120 -2.00 -4.07 -14.44
C ALA A 120 -2.84 -5.15 -15.12
N ARG A 121 -2.32 -6.38 -15.23
CA ARG A 121 -3.05 -7.52 -15.80
C ARG A 121 -4.23 -7.93 -14.93
N ALA A 122 -4.04 -8.00 -13.61
CA ALA A 122 -5.10 -8.33 -12.67
C ALA A 122 -6.27 -7.34 -12.73
N VAL A 123 -5.98 -6.05 -12.97
CA VAL A 123 -7.01 -5.00 -13.09
C VAL A 123 -7.69 -5.00 -14.45
N HIS A 124 -6.96 -5.25 -15.54
CA HIS A 124 -7.47 -5.05 -16.90
C HIS A 124 -8.05 -6.30 -17.58
N GLN A 125 -8.05 -7.49 -16.95
CA GLN A 125 -8.65 -8.74 -17.45
C GLN A 125 -8.45 -8.98 -18.97
N GLY A 126 -7.25 -8.73 -19.49
CA GLY A 126 -6.97 -8.82 -20.92
C GLY A 126 -5.47 -8.79 -21.24
N GLU A 127 -5.10 -9.11 -22.48
CA GLU A 127 -3.71 -9.08 -22.93
C GLU A 127 -3.14 -7.65 -22.90
N LEU A 128 -2.00 -7.49 -22.23
CA LEU A 128 -1.29 -6.23 -22.15
C LEU A 128 -0.52 -6.01 -23.46
N SER A 129 -0.72 -4.87 -24.11
CA SER A 129 0.08 -4.49 -25.27
C SER A 129 1.57 -4.47 -24.90
N GLU A 130 2.43 -4.82 -25.86
CA GLU A 130 3.88 -4.87 -25.64
C GLU A 130 4.44 -3.48 -25.23
N ARG A 131 3.77 -2.39 -25.62
CA ARG A 131 4.08 -1.03 -25.15
C ARG A 131 3.78 -0.88 -23.64
N LYS A 132 2.62 -1.34 -23.16
CA LYS A 132 2.28 -1.35 -21.73
C LYS A 132 3.28 -2.19 -20.93
N ARG A 133 3.67 -3.37 -21.43
CA ARG A 133 4.65 -4.25 -20.79
C ARG A 133 6.03 -3.60 -20.61
N ARG A 134 6.52 -2.89 -21.63
CA ARG A 134 7.78 -2.11 -21.52
C ARG A 134 7.66 -0.97 -20.52
N TYR A 135 6.53 -0.25 -20.53
CA TYR A 135 6.26 0.84 -19.59
C TYR A 135 6.25 0.34 -18.13
N THR A 136 5.47 -0.71 -17.83
CA THR A 136 5.35 -1.24 -16.47
C THR A 136 6.66 -1.82 -15.95
N ARG A 137 7.50 -2.39 -16.83
CA ARG A 137 8.87 -2.80 -16.48
C ARG A 137 9.76 -1.60 -16.11
N ARG A 138 9.71 -0.49 -16.87
CA ARG A 138 10.46 0.74 -16.53
C ARG A 138 9.95 1.38 -15.23
N ALA A 139 8.65 1.39 -15.02
CA ALA A 139 8.06 1.87 -13.77
C ALA A 139 8.53 0.99 -12.58
N THR A 140 8.55 -0.34 -12.75
CA THR A 140 9.03 -1.26 -11.70
C THR A 140 10.51 -1.03 -11.38
N LEU A 141 11.34 -0.73 -12.39
CA LEU A 141 12.74 -0.34 -12.18
C LEU A 141 12.85 0.98 -11.42
N ALA A 142 12.06 1.99 -11.78
CA ALA A 142 12.07 3.28 -11.08
C ALA A 142 11.68 3.12 -9.60
N TRP A 143 10.67 2.31 -9.30
CA TRP A 143 10.30 1.95 -7.92
C TRP A 143 11.40 1.20 -7.18
N THR A 144 12.08 0.25 -7.84
CA THR A 144 13.22 -0.46 -7.28
C THR A 144 14.33 0.53 -6.88
N LEU A 145 14.72 1.40 -7.81
CA LEU A 145 15.78 2.40 -7.58
C LEU A 145 15.39 3.41 -6.50
N PHE A 146 14.11 3.83 -6.44
CA PHE A 146 13.61 4.71 -5.40
C PHE A 146 13.80 4.09 -4.00
N PHE A 147 13.34 2.86 -3.79
CA PHE A 147 13.48 2.20 -2.49
C PHE A 147 14.94 1.91 -2.11
N LEU A 148 15.76 1.47 -3.06
CA LEU A 148 17.19 1.25 -2.80
C LEU A 148 17.93 2.56 -2.50
N SER A 149 17.58 3.66 -3.18
CA SER A 149 18.16 4.98 -2.89
C SER A 149 17.73 5.47 -1.50
N ASN A 150 16.48 5.28 -1.11
CA ASN A 150 16.01 5.62 0.25
C ASN A 150 16.75 4.80 1.32
N ALA A 151 16.94 3.50 1.10
CA ALA A 151 17.72 2.65 2.00
C ALA A 151 19.17 3.13 2.12
N LEU A 152 19.81 3.46 1.00
CA LEU A 152 21.18 3.96 0.97
C LEU A 152 21.32 5.31 1.68
N ILE A 153 20.48 6.29 1.33
CA ILE A 153 20.50 7.63 1.94
C ILE A 153 20.21 7.52 3.44
N SER A 154 19.24 6.70 3.84
CA SER A 154 18.95 6.45 5.26
C SER A 154 20.16 5.88 6.00
N THR A 155 20.87 4.92 5.39
CA THR A 155 22.08 4.33 5.98
C THR A 155 23.21 5.35 6.10
N VAL A 156 23.43 6.16 5.07
CA VAL A 156 24.46 7.22 5.07
C VAL A 156 24.14 8.25 6.15
N LEU A 157 22.90 8.74 6.22
CA LEU A 157 22.50 9.70 7.25
C LEU A 157 22.62 9.10 8.65
N TRP A 158 22.26 7.83 8.85
CA TRP A 158 22.38 7.15 10.13
C TRP A 158 23.84 7.04 10.60
N LEU A 159 24.77 6.74 9.69
CA LEU A 159 26.18 6.53 10.02
C LEU A 159 26.97 7.85 10.18
N PHE A 160 26.57 8.91 9.48
CA PHE A 160 27.40 10.11 9.34
C PHE A 160 26.72 11.42 9.76
N ALA A 161 25.42 11.43 10.05
CA ALA A 161 24.68 12.62 10.46
C ALA A 161 24.09 12.47 11.88
N PRO A 162 23.76 13.57 12.56
CA PRO A 162 23.01 13.53 13.81
C PRO A 162 21.67 12.79 13.64
N HIS A 163 21.23 12.11 14.69
CA HIS A 163 19.98 11.33 14.66
C HIS A 163 18.76 12.17 14.27
N ASP A 164 18.72 13.46 14.63
CA ASP A 164 17.63 14.36 14.27
C ASP A 164 17.53 14.56 12.75
N VAL A 165 18.68 14.74 12.07
CA VAL A 165 18.74 14.91 10.61
C VAL A 165 18.29 13.63 9.91
N TRP A 166 18.78 12.49 10.38
CA TRP A 166 18.33 11.18 9.90
C TRP A 166 16.82 11.00 10.12
N SER A 167 16.32 11.38 11.29
CA SER A 167 14.92 11.23 11.68
C SER A 167 13.98 12.08 10.83
N VAL A 168 14.36 13.32 10.48
CA VAL A 168 13.61 14.16 9.53
C VAL A 168 13.47 13.43 8.19
N PHE A 169 14.56 12.87 7.67
CA PHE A 169 14.53 12.12 6.42
C PHE A 169 13.64 10.86 6.51
N ALA A 170 13.87 10.02 7.51
CA ALA A 170 13.22 8.72 7.63
C ALA A 170 11.73 8.82 8.02
N ASN A 171 11.34 9.81 8.83
CA ASN A 171 9.98 9.90 9.38
C ASN A 171 9.15 10.98 8.69
N LEU A 172 9.69 12.19 8.53
CA LEU A 172 8.92 13.33 8.00
C LEU A 172 8.92 13.37 6.47
N LEU A 173 10.04 13.04 5.81
CA LEU A 173 10.16 13.10 4.35
C LEU A 173 9.69 11.83 3.64
N SER A 174 9.56 10.70 4.34
CA SER A 174 9.11 9.43 3.74
C SER A 174 7.77 9.55 2.99
N ALA A 175 6.75 10.12 3.62
CA ALA A 175 5.44 10.28 2.98
C ALA A 175 5.47 11.28 1.79
N PRO A 176 6.07 12.48 1.91
CA PRO A 176 6.30 13.39 0.78
C PRO A 176 7.06 12.76 -0.39
N LEU A 177 8.16 12.05 -0.12
CA LEU A 177 8.96 11.39 -1.16
C LEU A 177 8.17 10.30 -1.87
N LEU A 178 7.42 9.49 -1.11
CA LEU A 178 6.55 8.48 -1.67
C LEU A 178 5.45 9.09 -2.55
N ALA A 179 4.81 10.17 -2.08
CA ALA A 179 3.81 10.90 -2.86
C ALA A 179 4.41 11.51 -4.14
N ALA A 180 5.60 12.11 -4.06
CA ALA A 180 6.32 12.64 -5.21
C ALA A 180 6.64 11.55 -6.23
N MET A 181 7.04 10.35 -5.77
CA MET A 181 7.28 9.20 -6.65
C MET A 181 6.00 8.75 -7.38
N PHE A 182 4.86 8.68 -6.68
CA PHE A 182 3.57 8.37 -7.31
C PHE A 182 3.13 9.44 -8.32
N ILE A 183 3.31 10.72 -8.00
CA ILE A 183 2.99 11.82 -8.91
C ILE A 183 3.90 11.77 -10.14
N GLY A 184 5.19 11.53 -9.97
CA GLY A 184 6.15 11.36 -11.06
C GLY A 184 5.80 10.19 -11.98
N GLU A 185 5.43 9.04 -11.40
CA GLU A 185 4.94 7.87 -12.15
C GLU A 185 3.65 8.21 -12.91
N HIS A 186 2.72 8.93 -12.30
CA HIS A 186 1.48 9.36 -12.95
C HIS A 186 1.73 10.30 -14.14
N ILE A 187 2.60 11.30 -13.97
CA ILE A 187 2.96 12.25 -15.03
C ILE A 187 3.67 11.51 -16.17
N TRP A 188 4.62 10.62 -15.85
CA TRP A 188 5.25 9.76 -16.85
C TRP A 188 4.18 8.96 -17.61
N ARG A 189 3.27 8.29 -16.89
CA ARG A 189 2.18 7.51 -17.48
C ARG A 189 1.36 8.34 -18.45
N ALA A 190 1.01 9.56 -18.07
CA ALA A 190 0.21 10.49 -18.87
C ALA A 190 0.95 10.97 -20.13
N ASN A 191 2.28 11.08 -20.11
CA ASN A 191 3.09 11.49 -21.26
C ASN A 191 3.40 10.33 -22.22
N VAL A 192 3.58 9.10 -21.72
CA VAL A 192 4.06 7.97 -22.52
C VAL A 192 2.92 7.10 -23.10
N LEU A 193 1.75 7.05 -22.47
CA LEU A 193 0.60 6.30 -23.02
C LEU A 193 -0.32 7.20 -23.86
N PRO A 194 -0.56 6.85 -25.15
CA PRO A 194 -1.52 7.54 -26.01
C PRO A 194 -2.95 7.53 -25.41
N PRO A 195 -3.78 8.54 -25.70
CA PRO A 195 -5.16 8.62 -25.22
C PRO A 195 -6.03 7.41 -25.54
N GLU A 196 -5.71 6.67 -26.61
CA GLU A 196 -6.49 5.54 -27.15
C GLU A 196 -6.45 4.28 -26.26
N GLU A 197 -5.44 4.14 -25.39
CA GLU A 197 -5.35 3.05 -24.41
C GLU A 197 -5.85 3.45 -23.01
N ARG A 198 -6.33 4.70 -22.85
CA ARG A 198 -7.02 5.16 -21.64
C ARG A 198 -8.48 4.72 -21.79
N PRO A 199 -9.04 3.90 -20.88
CA PRO A 199 -10.47 3.64 -20.94
C PRO A 199 -11.18 4.99 -20.78
N SER A 200 -11.79 5.47 -21.87
CA SER A 200 -12.53 6.72 -21.83
C SER A 200 -13.66 6.54 -20.82
N ILE A 201 -13.78 7.47 -19.87
CA ILE A 201 -14.85 7.46 -18.86
C ILE A 201 -16.23 7.36 -19.57
N ALA A 202 -16.35 7.89 -20.80
CA ALA A 202 -17.54 7.76 -21.63
C ALA A 202 -17.81 6.33 -22.12
N GLN A 203 -16.77 5.53 -22.40
CA GLN A 203 -16.91 4.11 -22.79
C GLN A 203 -17.28 3.25 -21.60
N VAL A 204 -16.70 3.51 -20.42
CA VAL A 204 -17.08 2.85 -19.16
C VAL A 204 -18.52 3.19 -18.79
N ALA A 205 -18.94 4.45 -18.92
CA ALA A 205 -20.32 4.88 -18.66
C ALA A 205 -21.33 4.25 -19.64
N ARG A 206 -20.97 4.10 -20.93
CA ARG A 206 -21.80 3.40 -21.92
C ARG A 206 -21.91 1.90 -21.61
N ALA A 207 -20.82 1.25 -21.24
CA ALA A 207 -20.82 -0.17 -20.87
C ALA A 207 -21.70 -0.46 -19.64
N TYR A 208 -21.69 0.43 -18.63
CA TYR A 208 -22.61 0.33 -17.48
C TYR A 208 -24.08 0.53 -17.87
N ARG A 209 -24.39 1.49 -18.77
CA ARG A 209 -25.76 1.69 -19.26
C ARG A 209 -26.29 0.48 -20.03
N MET A 210 -25.47 -0.14 -20.87
CA MET A 210 -25.86 -1.34 -21.63
C MET A 210 -26.10 -2.55 -20.71
N ARG A 211 -25.29 -2.72 -19.65
CA ARG A 211 -25.49 -3.81 -18.68
C ARG A 211 -26.76 -3.66 -17.82
N ASN A 212 -27.18 -2.43 -17.53
CA ASN A 212 -28.46 -2.16 -16.86
C ASN A 212 -29.66 -2.36 -17.79
N GLN A 213 -29.51 -2.10 -19.09
CA GLN A 213 -30.57 -2.34 -20.08
C GLN A 213 -30.76 -3.83 -20.39
N GLN A 214 -29.71 -4.65 -20.35
CA GLN A 214 -29.84 -6.10 -20.50
C GLN A 214 -30.43 -6.82 -19.28
N LYS A 215 -30.45 -6.20 -18.09
CA LYS A 215 -31.10 -6.77 -16.90
C LYS A 215 -32.60 -6.46 -16.81
N ALA A 216 -33.15 -5.69 -17.76
CA ALA A 216 -34.60 -5.48 -17.90
C ALA A 216 -34.96 -5.66 -19.37
N PRO A 217 -35.33 -6.89 -19.80
CA PRO A 217 -36.73 -7.31 -19.64
C PRO A 217 -36.93 -8.83 -19.49
N ALA A 218 -37.51 -9.27 -18.37
CA ALA A 218 -38.18 -10.56 -18.26
C ALA A 218 -39.20 -10.54 -17.09
N THR A 219 -40.13 -9.58 -17.13
CA THR A 219 -41.38 -9.65 -16.36
C THR A 219 -42.46 -9.04 -17.23
N ASP A 220 -42.87 -9.79 -18.26
CA ASP A 220 -44.18 -9.67 -18.91
C ASP A 220 -44.27 -10.76 -19.98
N LEU A 221 -44.61 -11.99 -19.61
CA LEU A 221 -45.27 -12.94 -20.50
C LEU A 221 -46.17 -13.89 -19.68
N ASP A 222 -47.45 -13.90 -20.09
CA ASP A 222 -48.51 -14.89 -19.89
C ASP A 222 -49.14 -15.13 -18.50
N THR A 223 -50.22 -14.39 -18.24
CA THR A 223 -51.38 -14.91 -17.49
C THR A 223 -52.27 -15.72 -18.45
N PRO A 224 -52.51 -17.04 -18.24
CA PRO A 224 -53.43 -17.81 -19.06
C PRO A 224 -54.89 -17.40 -18.80
N GLN A 225 -55.62 -17.16 -19.88
CA GLN A 225 -57.06 -16.89 -19.90
C GLN A 225 -57.84 -18.21 -19.64
N PRO A 226 -58.86 -18.25 -18.75
CA PRO A 226 -59.64 -19.46 -18.52
C PRO A 226 -60.60 -19.76 -19.69
N PRO A 227 -60.85 -21.03 -20.05
CA PRO A 227 -61.78 -21.37 -21.13
C PRO A 227 -63.22 -21.02 -20.75
N ALA A 228 -63.89 -20.32 -21.67
CA ALA A 228 -65.34 -20.15 -21.67
C ALA A 228 -66.00 -21.51 -21.95
N ASN A 229 -66.92 -21.91 -21.08
CA ASN A 229 -67.70 -23.13 -21.24
C ASN A 229 -68.94 -22.85 -22.11
N PRO A 230 -69.15 -23.54 -23.25
CA PRO A 230 -70.42 -23.51 -23.95
C PRO A 230 -71.27 -24.74 -23.59
N SER A 231 -72.50 -24.47 -23.13
CA SER A 231 -73.69 -25.34 -23.03
C SER A 231 -73.62 -26.59 -22.15
#